data_AF-A0A8H3E065-F1
#
_entry.id   AF-A0A8H3E065-F1
#
_cell.length_a   1.000
_cell.length_b   1.000
_cell.length_c   1.000
_cell.angle_alpha   90.00
_cell.angle_beta   90.00
_cell.angle_gamma   90.00
#
_symmetry.space_group_name_H-M   'P 1'
#
loop_
_entity.id
_entity.type
_entity.pdbx_description
1 polymer ?
#
loop_
_entity_poly.entity_id
_entity_poly.type
_entity_poly.pdbx_seq_one_letter_code
_entity_poly.pdbx_strand_id
1 'polypeptide(L)'
;MSSLGQSLTKVIRRWPQDPLQSTTQLKSVLEILANSPGLTPRAVGASQALCEDVAKKQYPLSEKILHPRSSPQHYEKLVENVHKSAQGIERSWWQRFFNTG
;
A
#
# COMPACT_ATOMS: atom_id res chain seq x y z
N MET A 1 -13.15 13.89 21.94
CA MET A 1 -12.76 13.66 20.53
C MET A 1 -13.86 14.20 19.63
N SER A 2 -13.52 15.01 18.63
CA SER A 2 -14.49 15.55 17.66
C SER A 2 -15.13 14.42 16.83
N SER A 3 -16.33 14.64 16.30
CA SER A 3 -17.03 13.65 15.44
C SER A 3 -16.20 13.27 14.21
N LEU A 4 -15.47 14.23 13.64
CA LEU A 4 -14.53 14.02 12.54
C LEU A 4 -13.37 13.10 12.93
N GLY A 5 -12.80 13.28 14.12
CA GLY A 5 -11.72 12.43 14.63
C GLY A 5 -12.17 10.97 14.74
N GLN A 6 -13.38 10.73 15.24
CA GLN A 6 -13.96 9.38 15.33
C GLN A 6 -14.15 8.74 13.95
N SER A 7 -14.61 9.50 12.95
CA SER A 7 -14.73 9.02 11.57
C SER A 7 -13.38 8.65 10.97
N LEU A 8 -12.34 9.47 11.19
CA LEU A 8 -10.99 9.15 10.74
C LEU A 8 -10.43 7.91 11.45
N THR A 9 -10.67 7.74 12.75
CA THR A 9 -10.28 6.53 13.49
C THR A 9 -10.92 5.26 12.91
N LYS A 10 -12.18 5.33 12.44
CA LYS A 10 -12.82 4.19 11.75
C LYS A 10 -12.08 3.82 10.46
N VAL A 11 -11.66 4.82 9.68
CA VAL A 11 -10.87 4.61 8.46
C VAL A 11 -9.51 3.99 8.79
N ILE A 12 -8.81 4.52 9.81
CA ILE A 12 -7.51 4.01 10.27
C ILE A 12 -7.58 2.53 10.68
N ARG A 13 -8.67 2.11 11.33
CA ARG A 13 -8.87 0.70 11.73
C ARG A 13 -9.07 -0.24 10.56
N ARG A 14 -9.64 0.24 9.46
CA ARG A 14 -9.84 -0.54 8.22
C ARG A 14 -8.60 -0.57 7.33
N TRP A 15 -7.61 0.29 7.62
CA TRP A 15 -6.44 0.44 6.78
C TRP A 15 -5.70 -0.90 6.62
N PRO A 16 -5.41 -1.35 5.38
CA PRO A 16 -4.76 -2.63 5.15
C PRO A 16 -3.37 -2.66 5.79
N GLN A 17 -2.98 -3.82 6.30
CA GLN A 17 -1.59 -4.07 6.68
C GLN A 17 -0.78 -4.30 5.40
N ASP A 18 0.19 -3.45 5.15
CA ASP A 18 1.11 -3.59 4.01
C ASP A 18 2.33 -4.42 4.45
N PRO A 19 2.60 -5.59 3.82
CA PRO A 19 3.75 -6.42 4.15
C PRO A 19 5.09 -5.81 3.69
N LEU A 20 5.07 -4.84 2.79
CA LEU A 20 6.25 -4.19 2.20
C LEU A 20 6.58 -2.84 2.82
N GLN A 21 5.56 -2.10 3.24
CA GLN A 21 5.77 -0.84 3.91
C GLN A 21 5.90 -1.08 5.41
N SER A 22 6.85 -0.40 6.04
CA SER A 22 6.80 -0.25 7.50
C SER A 22 5.45 0.34 7.84
N THR A 23 4.57 -0.46 8.43
CA THR A 23 3.12 -0.20 8.61
C THR A 23 2.83 0.97 9.55
N THR A 24 3.89 1.66 9.96
CA THR A 24 3.94 2.66 11.00
C THR A 24 3.76 4.07 10.46
N GLN A 25 4.27 4.42 9.28
CA GLN A 25 4.40 5.85 8.93
C GLN A 25 3.05 6.53 8.66
N LEU A 26 2.29 6.06 7.67
CA LEU A 26 1.02 6.70 7.32
C LEU A 26 -0.03 6.56 8.42
N LYS A 27 -0.13 5.37 9.03
CA LYS A 27 -1.07 5.10 10.11
C LYS A 27 -0.83 6.03 11.30
N SER A 28 0.42 6.20 11.72
CA SER A 28 0.78 7.12 12.82
C SER A 28 0.46 8.57 12.47
N VAL A 29 0.71 8.99 11.23
CA VAL A 29 0.35 10.35 10.77
C VAL A 29 -1.15 10.57 10.85
N LEU A 30 -1.96 9.59 10.41
CA LEU A 30 -3.41 9.67 10.48
C LEU A 30 -3.92 9.67 11.93
N GLU A 31 -3.29 8.92 12.83
CA GLU A 31 -3.61 8.91 14.27
C GLU A 31 -3.30 10.26 14.94
N ILE A 32 -2.16 10.87 14.61
CA ILE A 32 -1.83 12.23 15.06
C ILE A 32 -2.86 13.23 14.50
N LEU A 33 -3.19 13.12 13.22
CA LEU A 33 -4.16 13.99 12.56
C LEU A 33 -5.56 13.89 13.17
N ALA A 34 -6.00 12.68 13.55
CA ALA A 34 -7.29 12.44 14.19
C ALA A 34 -7.45 13.15 15.54
N ASN A 35 -6.34 13.38 16.24
CA ASN A 35 -6.30 14.09 17.53
C ASN A 35 -6.01 15.59 17.38
N SER A 36 -5.68 16.05 16.17
CA SER A 36 -5.35 17.46 15.91
C SER A 36 -6.60 18.36 15.90
N PRO A 37 -6.49 19.61 16.37
CA PRO A 37 -7.61 20.57 16.34
C PRO A 37 -7.93 21.09 14.93
N GLY A 38 -7.06 20.85 13.94
CA GLY A 38 -7.19 21.32 12.55
C GLY A 38 -7.78 20.30 11.58
N LEU A 39 -8.40 19.22 12.07
CA LEU A 39 -8.94 18.17 11.21
C LEU A 39 -10.09 18.68 10.33
N THR A 40 -9.90 18.62 9.02
CA THR A 40 -10.92 19.04 8.05
C THR A 40 -11.76 17.86 7.55
N PRO A 41 -13.04 18.06 7.20
CA PRO A 41 -13.87 17.04 6.56
C PRO A 41 -13.26 16.51 5.26
N ARG A 42 -12.57 17.38 4.51
CA ARG A 42 -11.86 17.03 3.27
C ARG A 42 -10.76 16.00 3.52
N ALA A 43 -10.00 16.15 4.61
CA ALA A 43 -8.97 15.19 4.97
C ALA A 43 -9.56 13.80 5.28
N VAL A 44 -10.67 13.76 6.04
CA VAL A 44 -11.39 12.50 6.32
C VAL A 44 -11.87 11.84 5.03
N GLY A 45 -12.49 12.60 4.13
CA GLY A 45 -12.94 12.09 2.83
C GLY A 45 -11.80 11.60 1.95
N ALA A 46 -10.67 12.31 1.92
CA ALA A 46 -9.48 11.88 1.18
C ALA A 46 -8.89 10.59 1.75
N SER A 47 -8.77 10.48 3.08
CA SER A 47 -8.31 9.24 3.73
C SER A 47 -9.24 8.07 3.45
N GLN A 48 -10.56 8.29 3.42
CA GLN A 48 -11.53 7.26 3.06
C GLN A 48 -11.36 6.83 1.59
N ALA A 49 -11.25 7.78 0.65
CA ALA A 49 -11.07 7.49 -0.77
C ALA A 49 -9.78 6.71 -1.05
N LEU A 50 -8.70 7.02 -0.32
CA LEU A 50 -7.45 6.25 -0.36
C LEU A 50 -7.63 4.83 0.18
N CYS A 51 -8.26 4.68 1.34
CA CYS A 51 -8.51 3.37 1.95
C CYS A 51 -9.41 2.46 1.08
N GLU A 52 -10.30 3.06 0.27
CA GLU A 52 -11.22 2.34 -0.61
C GLU A 52 -10.70 2.15 -2.03
N ASP A 53 -9.44 2.50 -2.30
CA ASP A 53 -8.79 2.37 -3.61
C ASP A 53 -9.58 3.07 -4.74
N VAL A 54 -10.23 4.20 -4.44
CA VAL A 54 -11.12 4.89 -5.41
C VAL A 54 -10.38 5.26 -6.69
N ALA A 55 -9.17 5.82 -6.58
CA ALA A 55 -8.37 6.20 -7.74
C ALA A 55 -7.95 4.99 -8.59
N LYS A 56 -7.58 3.87 -7.94
CA LYS A 56 -7.21 2.62 -8.64
C LYS A 56 -8.39 2.04 -9.40
N LYS A 57 -9.60 2.14 -8.86
CA LYS A 57 -10.84 1.71 -9.54
C LYS A 57 -11.21 2.64 -10.70
N GLN A 58 -11.01 3.94 -10.52
CA GLN A 58 -11.32 4.94 -11.55
C GLN A 58 -10.35 4.87 -12.74
N TYR A 59 -9.08 4.56 -12.48
CA TYR A 59 -8.02 4.50 -13.48
C TYR A 59 -7.37 3.11 -13.46
N PRO A 60 -8.04 2.07 -14.01
CA PRO A 60 -7.48 0.73 -14.04
C PRO A 60 -6.20 0.70 -14.88
N LEU A 61 -5.20 -0.05 -14.41
CA LEU A 61 -3.96 -0.25 -15.13
C LEU A 61 -4.20 -1.13 -16.36
N SER A 62 -3.61 -0.76 -17.49
CA SER A 62 -3.70 -1.58 -18.70
C SER A 62 -2.85 -2.85 -18.58
N GLU A 63 -3.33 -3.95 -19.17
CA GLU A 63 -2.60 -5.22 -19.29
C GLU A 63 -1.18 -5.05 -19.84
N LYS A 64 -0.99 -4.16 -20.82
CA LYS A 64 0.33 -3.89 -21.42
C LYS A 64 1.33 -3.28 -20.45
N ILE A 65 0.85 -2.55 -19.43
CA ILE A 65 1.70 -1.99 -18.37
C ILE A 65 2.04 -3.08 -17.36
N LEU A 66 1.08 -3.94 -17.00
CA LEU A 66 1.31 -5.07 -16.07
C LEU A 66 2.16 -6.18 -16.68
N HIS A 67 2.19 -6.29 -18.01
CA HIS A 67 2.95 -7.29 -18.76
C HIS A 67 3.79 -6.63 -19.85
N PRO A 68 4.91 -5.97 -19.50
CA PRO A 68 5.73 -5.27 -20.47
C PRO A 68 6.34 -6.27 -21.47
N ARG A 69 6.41 -5.88 -22.74
CA ARG A 69 6.87 -6.77 -23.84
C ARG A 69 8.27 -7.34 -23.63
N SER A 70 9.15 -6.59 -22.97
CA SER A 70 10.52 -7.03 -22.66
C SER A 70 10.57 -8.11 -21.57
N SER A 71 9.57 -8.17 -20.67
CA SER A 71 9.51 -9.14 -19.59
C SER A 71 8.05 -9.29 -19.10
N PRO A 72 7.26 -10.16 -19.74
CA PRO A 72 5.83 -10.30 -19.43
C PRO A 72 5.54 -10.69 -17.98
N GLN A 73 6.46 -11.42 -17.34
CA GLN A 73 6.32 -11.91 -15.96
C GLN A 73 6.95 -10.97 -14.92
N HIS A 74 7.34 -9.75 -15.30
CA HIS A 74 8.13 -8.87 -14.44
C HIS A 74 7.48 -8.62 -13.07
N TYR A 75 6.23 -8.15 -13.07
CA TYR A 75 5.53 -7.81 -11.82
C TYR A 75 5.08 -9.04 -11.03
N GLU A 76 4.73 -10.15 -11.71
CA GLU A 76 4.44 -11.44 -11.04
C GLU A 76 5.64 -11.93 -10.25
N LYS A 77 6.82 -11.96 -10.88
CA LYS A 77 8.08 -12.32 -10.22
C LYS A 77 8.37 -11.37 -9.06
N LEU A 78 8.19 -10.05 -9.24
CA LEU A 78 8.39 -9.09 -8.15
C LEU A 78 7.52 -9.42 -6.93
N VAL A 79 6.22 -9.65 -7.12
CA VAL A 79 5.29 -10.00 -6.03
C VAL A 79 5.69 -11.31 -5.36
N GLU A 80 6.05 -12.33 -6.14
CA GLU A 80 6.51 -13.62 -5.62
C GLU A 80 7.78 -13.47 -4.76
N ASN A 81 8.75 -12.69 -5.23
CA ASN A 81 9.99 -12.46 -4.50
C ASN A 81 9.77 -11.71 -3.20
N VAL A 82 8.88 -10.73 -3.23
CA VAL A 82 8.46 -9.99 -2.04
C VAL A 82 7.86 -10.96 -1.02
N HIS A 83 6.95 -11.83 -1.45
CA HIS A 83 6.30 -12.80 -0.58
C HIS A 83 7.31 -13.77 0.04
N LYS A 84 8.21 -14.33 -0.78
CA LYS A 84 9.31 -15.20 -0.34
C LYS A 84 10.23 -14.48 0.66
N SER A 85 10.59 -13.22 0.39
CA SER A 85 11.45 -12.43 1.28
C SER A 85 10.78 -12.16 2.63
N ALA A 86 9.47 -11.85 2.64
CA ALA A 86 8.70 -11.67 3.87
C ALA A 86 8.61 -12.96 4.71
N GLN A 87 8.71 -14.13 4.08
CA GLN A 87 8.77 -15.44 4.75
C GLN A 87 10.18 -15.83 5.22
N GLY A 88 11.18 -14.96 5.03
CA GLY A 88 12.58 -15.26 5.37
C GLY A 88 13.27 -16.20 4.38
N ILE A 89 12.67 -16.44 3.22
CA ILE A 89 13.27 -17.25 2.15
C ILE A 89 14.19 -16.34 1.34
N GLU A 90 15.48 -16.41 1.63
CA GLU A 90 16.48 -15.66 0.88
C GLU A 90 16.68 -16.24 -0.52
N ARG A 91 16.90 -15.35 -1.48
CA ARG A 91 17.36 -15.75 -2.81
C ARG A 91 18.81 -16.21 -2.71
N SER A 92 19.10 -17.34 -3.35
CA SER A 92 20.47 -17.82 -3.49
C SER A 92 21.30 -16.75 -4.20
N TRP A 93 22.57 -16.59 -3.80
CA TRP A 93 23.46 -15.55 -4.30
C TRP A 93 23.58 -15.53 -5.84
N TRP A 94 23.57 -16.71 -6.49
CA TRP A 94 23.56 -16.82 -7.95
C TRP A 94 22.28 -16.24 -8.59
N GLN A 95 21.11 -16.43 -7.95
CA GLN A 95 19.83 -15.88 -8.44
C GLN A 95 19.81 -14.34 -8.31
N ARG A 96 20.49 -13.80 -7.29
CA ARG A 96 20.68 -12.35 -7.12
C ARG A 96 21.61 -11.79 -8.20
N PHE A 97 22.65 -12.53 -8.58
CA PHE A 97 23.67 -12.11 -9.55
C PHE A 97 23.18 -12.15 -11.00
N PHE A 98 22.47 -13.21 -11.40
CA PHE A 98 22.00 -13.36 -12.78
C PHE A 98 20.59 -12.81 -13.04
N ASN A 99 19.92 -12.25 -12.01
CA ASN A 99 18.50 -11.91 -12.03
C ASN A 99 17.62 -13.05 -12.59
N THR A 100 18.06 -14.29 -12.40
CA THR A 100 17.34 -15.49 -12.81
C THR A 100 16.39 -15.87 -11.69
N GLY A 101 15.15 -15.40 -11.84
CA GLY A 101 13.97 -15.86 -11.12
C GLY A 101 13.04 -16.56 -12.08
#